data_AF-A0A5S9MJQ6-F1
#
_entry.id   AF-A0A5S9MJQ6-F1
#
_cell.length_a   1.000
_cell.length_b   1.000
_cell.length_c   1.000
_cell.angle_alpha   90.00
_cell.angle_beta   90.00
_cell.angle_gamma   90.00
#
_symmetry.space_group_name_H-M   'P 1'
#
loop_
_entity.id
_entity.type
_entity.pdbx_description
1 polymer ?
#
loop_
_entity_poly.entity_id
_entity_poly.type
_entity_poly.pdbx_seq_one_letter_code
_entity_poly.pdbx_strand_id
1 'polypeptide(L)'
;MKETIYHTFGIDVRQFTPYGSYQSFQTAEALFLIVTVSHLREEELSELYHISQYLLNAGDPYVAVFELTNEEKPTFTHGKEQYALLKKQRLRSQAARFSKRQNWQPFMSGEEAFHMKYPKQNVSVPGRNYGQND
;
A
#
# COMPACT_ATOMS: atom_id res chain seq x y z
N MET A 1 -22.83 5.10 -17.62
CA MET A 1 -21.59 4.70 -16.91
C MET A 1 -21.84 3.57 -15.90
N LYS A 2 -22.69 3.74 -14.87
CA LYS A 2 -22.96 2.67 -13.88
C LYS A 2 -23.40 1.35 -14.51
N GLU A 3 -24.40 1.42 -15.39
CA GLU A 3 -24.92 0.26 -16.13
C GLU A 3 -23.83 -0.40 -16.99
N THR A 4 -22.99 0.38 -17.67
CA THR A 4 -21.85 -0.13 -18.43
C THR A 4 -20.87 -0.88 -17.52
N ILE A 5 -20.53 -0.32 -16.35
CA ILE A 5 -19.64 -1.00 -15.39
C ILE A 5 -20.28 -2.31 -14.91
N TYR A 6 -21.60 -2.32 -14.64
CA TYR A 6 -22.30 -3.54 -14.25
C TYR A 6 -22.27 -4.62 -15.34
N HIS A 7 -22.57 -4.28 -16.59
CA HIS A 7 -22.56 -5.27 -17.68
C HIS A 7 -21.16 -5.75 -18.05
N THR A 8 -20.16 -4.88 -17.94
CA THR A 8 -18.78 -5.19 -18.37
C THR A 8 -17.97 -5.90 -17.29
N PHE A 9 -18.22 -5.62 -16.00
CA PHE A 9 -17.43 -6.15 -14.87
C PHE A 9 -18.27 -6.91 -13.84
N GLY A 10 -19.60 -6.88 -13.93
CA GLY A 10 -20.48 -7.45 -12.90
C GLY A 10 -20.52 -6.64 -11.60
N ILE A 11 -19.99 -5.40 -11.59
CA ILE A 11 -19.86 -4.60 -10.37
C ILE A 11 -21.01 -3.60 -10.26
N ASP A 12 -21.76 -3.70 -9.17
CA ASP A 12 -22.82 -2.74 -8.85
C ASP A 12 -22.25 -1.46 -8.20
N VAL A 13 -22.39 -0.33 -8.89
CA VAL A 13 -21.87 0.97 -8.46
C VAL A 13 -22.93 1.77 -7.71
N ARG A 14 -22.82 1.77 -6.39
CA ARG A 14 -23.71 2.55 -5.49
C ARG A 14 -23.64 4.04 -5.78
N GLN A 15 -22.45 4.63 -5.69
CA GLN A 15 -22.23 6.05 -5.89
C GLN A 15 -20.86 6.33 -6.48
N PHE A 16 -20.77 7.39 -7.28
CA PHE A 16 -19.50 7.94 -7.73
C PHE A 16 -19.04 9.04 -6.79
N THR A 17 -17.72 9.10 -6.58
CA THR A 17 -17.05 10.11 -5.78
C THR A 17 -15.84 10.65 -6.54
N PRO A 18 -15.53 11.95 -6.45
CA PRO A 18 -14.26 12.46 -6.96
C PRO A 18 -13.11 11.92 -6.12
N TYR A 19 -12.01 11.55 -6.77
CA TYR A 19 -10.74 11.20 -6.14
C TYR A 19 -9.61 11.89 -6.90
N GLY A 20 -9.18 13.04 -6.40
CA GLY A 20 -8.32 13.95 -7.15
C GLY A 20 -9.01 14.37 -8.46
N SER A 21 -8.32 14.20 -9.59
CA SER A 21 -8.85 14.51 -10.92
C SER A 21 -9.69 13.38 -11.54
N TYR A 22 -9.86 12.25 -10.84
CA TYR A 22 -10.54 11.07 -11.37
C TYR A 22 -11.92 10.88 -10.74
N GLN A 23 -12.81 10.24 -11.49
CA GLN A 23 -14.03 9.67 -10.92
C GLN A 23 -13.70 8.31 -10.29
N SER A 24 -14.32 8.01 -9.16
CA SER A 24 -14.07 6.79 -8.40
C SER A 24 -15.35 6.23 -7.82
N PHE A 25 -15.31 4.98 -7.37
CA PHE A 25 -16.33 4.41 -6.50
C PHE A 25 -15.68 3.38 -5.57
N GLN A 26 -16.36 3.07 -4.47
CA GLN A 26 -15.89 2.09 -3.49
C GLN A 26 -16.87 0.92 -3.39
N THR A 27 -16.32 -0.28 -3.30
CA THR A 27 -17.04 -1.48 -2.85
C THR A 27 -16.63 -1.83 -1.43
N ALA A 28 -17.17 -2.92 -0.88
CA ALA A 28 -16.70 -3.44 0.41
C ALA A 28 -15.21 -3.83 0.38
N GLU A 29 -14.69 -4.18 -0.79
CA GLU A 29 -13.38 -4.81 -0.96
C GLU A 29 -12.29 -3.84 -1.40
N ALA A 30 -12.64 -2.86 -2.23
CA ALA A 30 -11.66 -2.04 -2.91
C ALA A 30 -12.17 -0.63 -3.27
N LEU A 31 -11.20 0.25 -3.55
CA LEU A 31 -11.43 1.52 -4.23
C LEU A 31 -11.16 1.31 -5.72
N PHE A 32 -12.08 1.78 -6.56
CA PHE A 32 -11.93 1.75 -8.00
C PHE A 32 -11.80 3.17 -8.56
N LEU A 33 -10.85 3.37 -9.46
CA LEU A 33 -10.64 4.60 -10.21
C LEU A 33 -11.06 4.39 -11.66
N ILE A 34 -11.77 5.36 -12.22
CA ILE A 34 -12.19 5.38 -13.62
C ILE A 34 -11.27 6.35 -14.35
N VAL A 35 -10.48 5.82 -15.30
CA VAL A 35 -9.44 6.58 -15.99
C VAL A 35 -9.71 6.56 -17.49
N THR A 36 -9.71 7.73 -18.13
CA THR A 36 -9.78 7.84 -19.60
C THR A 36 -8.47 7.39 -20.21
N VAL A 37 -8.53 6.47 -21.17
CA VAL A 37 -7.35 5.90 -21.83
C VAL A 37 -7.43 5.99 -23.36
N SER A 38 -8.36 6.78 -23.90
CA SER A 38 -8.54 6.99 -25.35
C SER A 38 -7.28 7.46 -26.11
N HIS A 39 -6.27 7.98 -25.40
CA HIS A 39 -5.01 8.44 -25.98
C HIS A 39 -3.92 7.38 -26.01
N LEU A 40 -4.13 6.23 -25.35
CA LEU A 40 -3.17 5.13 -25.26
C LEU A 40 -3.45 4.09 -26.35
N ARG A 41 -2.39 3.54 -26.92
CA ARG A 41 -2.46 2.42 -27.84
C ARG A 41 -2.63 1.10 -27.09
N GLU A 42 -3.03 0.07 -27.81
CA GLU A 42 -3.25 -1.27 -27.24
C GLU A 42 -1.98 -1.86 -26.65
N GLU A 43 -0.83 -1.64 -27.29
CA GLU A 43 0.46 -2.11 -26.79
C GLU A 43 0.83 -1.45 -25.45
N GLU A 44 0.58 -0.14 -25.33
CA GLU A 44 0.85 0.63 -24.11
C GLU A 44 -0.04 0.16 -22.96
N LEU A 45 -1.32 -0.12 -23.24
CA LEU A 45 -2.25 -0.67 -22.27
C LEU A 45 -1.82 -2.06 -21.78
N SER A 46 -1.35 -2.91 -22.69
CA SER A 46 -0.84 -4.25 -22.37
C SER A 46 0.41 -4.18 -21.47
N GLU A 47 1.36 -3.31 -21.81
CA GLU A 47 2.56 -3.09 -21.00
C GLU A 47 2.20 -2.59 -19.59
N LEU A 48 1.33 -1.58 -19.49
CA LEU A 48 0.87 -1.06 -18.20
C LEU A 48 0.16 -2.13 -17.36
N TYR A 49 -0.64 -2.98 -18.00
CA TYR A 49 -1.25 -4.12 -17.33
C TYR A 49 -0.18 -5.05 -16.73
N HIS A 50 0.79 -5.50 -17.53
CA HIS A 50 1.85 -6.39 -17.07
C HIS A 50 2.70 -5.78 -15.95
N ILE A 51 3.03 -4.49 -16.05
CA ILE A 51 3.75 -3.76 -15.00
C ILE A 51 2.93 -3.75 -13.70
N SER A 52 1.62 -3.45 -13.79
CA SER A 52 0.75 -3.41 -12.61
C SER A 52 0.65 -4.78 -11.92
N GLN A 53 0.55 -5.86 -12.69
CA GLN A 53 0.52 -7.23 -12.15
C GLN A 53 1.86 -7.62 -11.50
N TYR A 54 2.98 -7.25 -12.14
CA TYR A 54 4.31 -7.48 -11.56
C TYR A 54 4.47 -6.77 -10.20
N LEU A 55 4.09 -5.50 -10.11
CA LEU A 55 4.17 -4.72 -8.87
C LEU A 55 3.24 -5.26 -7.77
N LEU A 56 2.05 -5.71 -8.14
CA LEU A 56 1.13 -6.38 -7.21
C LEU A 56 1.75 -7.66 -6.64
N ASN A 57 2.34 -8.49 -7.51
CA ASN A 57 3.00 -9.74 -7.12
C ASN A 57 4.28 -9.50 -6.30
N ALA A 58 4.98 -8.40 -6.54
CA ALA A 58 6.11 -7.95 -5.73
C ALA A 58 5.69 -7.44 -4.33
N GLY A 59 4.39 -7.30 -4.08
CA GLY A 59 3.84 -6.88 -2.79
C GLY A 59 3.82 -5.37 -2.59
N ASP A 60 3.83 -4.56 -3.66
CA ASP A 60 3.68 -3.11 -3.55
C ASP A 60 2.27 -2.77 -3.01
N PRO A 61 2.15 -2.16 -1.82
CA PRO A 61 0.85 -1.88 -1.21
C PRO A 61 0.12 -0.68 -1.82
N TYR A 62 0.77 0.08 -2.71
CA TYR A 62 0.25 1.32 -3.28
C TYR A 62 -0.12 1.21 -4.75
N VAL A 63 0.18 0.08 -5.40
CA VAL A 63 -0.17 -0.17 -6.80
C VAL A 63 -1.69 -0.27 -6.99
N ALA A 64 -2.18 0.31 -8.08
CA ALA A 64 -3.50 0.05 -8.61
C ALA A 64 -3.35 -0.85 -9.85
N VAL A 65 -4.20 -1.87 -9.97
CA VAL A 65 -4.16 -2.84 -11.06
C VAL A 65 -5.41 -2.70 -11.93
N PHE A 66 -5.31 -3.05 -13.20
CA PHE A 66 -6.48 -3.07 -14.06
C PHE A 66 -7.44 -4.16 -13.61
N GLU A 67 -8.70 -3.80 -13.45
CA GLU A 67 -9.79 -4.75 -13.44
C GLU A 67 -10.07 -5.14 -14.90
N LEU A 68 -10.08 -6.44 -15.17
CA LEU A 68 -10.38 -6.93 -16.51
C LEU A 68 -11.89 -7.03 -16.72
N THR A 69 -12.34 -6.77 -17.95
CA THR A 69 -13.73 -7.00 -18.35
C THR A 69 -14.04 -8.50 -18.35
N ASN A 70 -15.34 -8.83 -18.48
CA ASN A 70 -15.79 -10.21 -18.71
C ASN A 70 -15.20 -10.85 -19.99
N GLU A 71 -14.62 -10.05 -20.91
CA GLU A 71 -13.90 -10.51 -22.10
C GLU A 71 -12.38 -10.50 -21.91
N GLU A 72 -11.90 -10.40 -20.67
CA GLU A 72 -10.47 -10.36 -20.31
C GLU A 72 -9.69 -9.17 -20.89
N LYS A 73 -10.39 -8.07 -21.21
CA LYS A 73 -9.77 -6.84 -21.71
C LYS A 73 -9.48 -5.84 -20.58
N PRO A 74 -8.41 -5.03 -20.65
CA PRO A 74 -8.10 -4.03 -19.62
C PRO A 74 -8.92 -2.74 -19.74
N THR A 75 -9.78 -2.62 -20.75
CA THR A 75 -10.51 -1.39 -21.06
C THR A 75 -11.95 -1.66 -21.50
N PHE A 76 -12.78 -0.62 -21.41
CA PHE A 76 -14.17 -0.64 -21.83
C PHE A 76 -14.55 0.71 -22.45
N THR A 77 -15.53 0.69 -23.35
CA THR A 77 -16.00 1.89 -24.04
C THR A 77 -17.28 2.40 -23.40
N HIS A 78 -17.37 3.72 -23.17
CA HIS A 78 -18.61 4.37 -22.77
C HIS A 78 -18.81 5.67 -23.55
N GLY A 79 -19.87 5.74 -24.34
CA GLY A 79 -20.10 6.87 -25.24
C GLY A 79 -19.06 6.92 -26.37
N LYS A 80 -18.22 7.95 -26.38
CA LYS A 80 -17.15 8.15 -27.39
C LYS A 80 -15.73 7.95 -26.85
N GLU A 81 -15.61 7.60 -25.57
CA GLU A 81 -14.33 7.48 -24.89
C GLU A 81 -14.09 6.05 -24.42
N GLN A 82 -12.81 5.70 -24.35
CA GLN A 82 -12.32 4.43 -23.80
C GLN A 82 -11.80 4.67 -22.39
N TYR A 83 -12.16 3.78 -21.49
CA TYR A 83 -11.83 3.86 -20.07
C TYR A 83 -11.14 2.58 -19.60
N ALA A 84 -10.28 2.73 -18.60
CA ALA A 84 -9.77 1.65 -17.79
C ALA A 84 -10.34 1.75 -16.37
N LEU A 85 -10.61 0.60 -15.77
CA LEU A 85 -11.03 0.51 -14.38
C LEU A 85 -9.84 0.04 -13.54
N LEU A 86 -9.33 0.89 -12.65
CA LEU A 86 -8.18 0.54 -11.82
C LEU A 86 -8.65 0.21 -10.40
N LYS A 87 -8.36 -1.00 -9.94
CA LYS A 87 -8.63 -1.48 -8.59
C LYS A 87 -7.42 -1.22 -7.70
N LYS A 88 -7.68 -0.56 -6.57
CA LYS A 88 -6.74 -0.43 -5.46
C LYS A 88 -7.23 -1.26 -4.29
N GLN A 89 -6.43 -2.21 -3.85
CA GLN A 89 -6.72 -2.99 -2.65
C GLN A 89 -6.93 -2.02 -1.49
N ARG A 90 -8.06 -2.13 -0.79
CA ARG A 90 -8.22 -1.39 0.46
C ARG A 90 -7.16 -1.92 1.40
N LEU A 91 -6.19 -1.08 1.76
CA LEU A 91 -5.27 -1.38 2.85
C LEU A 91 -6.14 -1.63 4.07
N ARG A 92 -6.35 -2.90 4.43
CA ARG A 92 -6.85 -3.25 5.75
C ARG A 92 -5.85 -2.61 6.69
N SER A 93 -6.31 -1.62 7.46
CA SER A 93 -5.48 -0.87 8.38
C SER A 93 -4.60 -1.86 9.14
N GLN A 94 -3.30 -1.88 8.86
CA GLN A 94 -2.31 -2.58 9.68
C GLN A 94 -2.10 -1.85 11.01
N ALA A 95 -3.12 -1.15 11.52
CA ALA A 95 -3.22 -0.72 12.90
C ALA A 95 -3.06 -1.90 13.88
N ALA A 96 -3.16 -3.15 13.42
CA ALA A 96 -2.85 -4.34 14.20
C ALA A 96 -1.39 -4.87 14.10
N ARG A 97 -0.52 -4.35 13.21
CA ARG A 97 0.88 -4.84 13.09
C ARG A 97 1.95 -3.83 13.48
N PHE A 98 1.63 -2.54 13.53
CA PHE A 98 2.54 -1.51 14.04
C PHE A 98 2.32 -1.11 15.51
N SER A 99 1.30 -1.63 16.21
CA SER A 99 1.07 -1.38 17.65
C SER A 99 1.72 -2.39 18.61
N LYS A 100 2.78 -3.12 18.21
CA LYS A 100 3.61 -3.88 19.16
C LYS A 100 5.11 -3.59 19.12
N ARG A 101 5.57 -2.55 18.41
CA ARG A 101 7.01 -2.18 18.42
C ARG A 101 7.33 -0.68 18.44
N GLN A 102 6.38 0.20 18.74
CA GLN A 102 6.69 1.60 19.06
C GLN A 102 5.92 2.03 20.31
N ASN A 103 6.47 1.62 21.45
CA ASN A 103 6.35 2.38 22.69
C ASN A 103 6.89 3.79 22.40
N TRP A 104 6.01 4.75 22.16
CA TRP A 104 6.36 6.16 22.17
C TRP A 104 6.78 6.52 23.59
N GLN A 105 8.08 6.66 23.82
CA GLN A 105 8.59 7.53 24.89
C GLN A 105 9.26 8.75 24.25
N PRO A 106 9.03 9.95 24.81
CA PRO A 106 9.38 11.20 24.15
C PRO A 106 10.89 11.46 24.23
N PHE A 107 11.45 11.90 23.10
CA PHE A 107 12.60 12.80 22.98
C PHE A 107 13.65 12.71 24.10
N MET A 108 14.48 11.66 24.08
CA MET A 108 15.71 11.62 24.87
C MET A 108 16.86 12.08 23.97
N SER A 109 17.54 13.15 24.37
CA SER A 109 18.68 13.76 23.68
C SER A 109 19.87 12.80 23.55
N GLY A 110 20.66 13.00 22.49
CA GLY A 110 21.61 12.05 21.90
C GLY A 110 22.82 11.56 22.72
N GLU A 111 22.83 11.66 24.05
CA GLU A 111 23.91 11.10 24.89
C GLU A 111 23.56 9.73 25.51
N GLU A 112 22.28 9.41 25.74
CA GLU A 112 21.92 8.12 26.37
C GLU A 112 21.93 6.93 25.40
N ALA A 113 21.76 7.17 24.09
CA ALA A 113 21.72 6.11 23.08
C ALA A 113 23.07 5.38 22.92
N PHE A 114 24.19 6.03 23.26
CA PHE A 114 25.53 5.47 23.04
C PHE A 114 25.90 4.39 24.06
N HIS A 115 25.39 4.48 25.29
CA HIS A 115 25.70 3.54 26.38
C HIS A 115 24.94 2.21 26.32
N MET A 116 23.90 2.10 25.48
CA MET A 116 23.12 0.88 25.35
C MET A 116 23.61 -0.07 24.24
N LYS A 117 24.40 0.43 23.27
CA LYS A 117 24.90 -0.38 22.15
C LYS A 117 26.20 -1.14 22.47
N TYR A 118 26.91 -0.74 23.52
CA TYR A 118 28.14 -1.40 23.97
C TYR A 118 28.17 -1.55 25.50
N PRO A 119 27.55 -2.60 26.06
CA PRO A 119 27.74 -2.89 27.48
C PRO A 119 29.23 -3.21 27.73
N LYS A 120 29.84 -2.53 28.71
CA LYS A 120 31.20 -2.87 29.17
C LYS A 120 31.23 -4.35 29.54
N GLN A 121 32.04 -5.15 28.86
CA GLN A 121 32.30 -6.52 29.27
C GLN A 121 32.92 -6.49 30.67
N ASN A 122 32.21 -7.03 31.65
CA ASN A 122 32.70 -7.24 32.99
C ASN A 122 33.72 -8.40 32.94
N VAL A 123 34.98 -8.09 32.66
CA VAL A 123 36.07 -9.03 32.92
C VAL A 123 36.27 -9.07 34.43
N SER A 124 35.91 -10.19 35.03
CA SER A 124 36.16 -10.45 36.45
C SER A 124 37.66 -10.52 36.70
N VAL A 125 38.20 -9.58 37.47
CA VAL A 125 39.56 -9.66 38.03
C VAL A 125 39.42 -10.13 39.48
N PRO A 126 40.04 -11.24 39.90
CA PRO A 126 39.91 -11.70 41.27
C PRO A 126 40.78 -10.85 42.21
N GLY A 127 40.11 -10.29 43.23
CA GLY A 127 40.63 -10.12 44.59
C GLY A 127 41.69 -9.05 44.86
N ARG A 128 41.31 -8.04 45.64
CA ARG A 128 42.11 -7.59 46.81
C ARG A 128 41.19 -6.89 47.82
N ASN A 129 41.07 -7.53 48.99
CA ASN A 129 40.50 -6.97 50.21
C ASN A 129 41.31 -5.75 50.67
N TYR A 130 40.63 -4.67 51.03
CA TYR A 130 41.09 -3.78 52.08
C TYR A 130 39.97 -3.63 53.10
N GLY A 131 40.02 -4.47 54.12
CA GLY A 131 39.35 -4.22 55.39
C GLY A 131 40.15 -3.16 56.15
N GLN A 132 39.47 -2.11 56.60
CA GLN A 132 39.84 -1.39 57.81
C GLN A 132 39.85 -2.38 58.98
N ASN A 133 40.84 -2.26 59.87
CA ASN A 133 40.65 -2.13 61.32
C ASN A 133 41.98 -1.77 62.00
N ASP A 134 41.86 -0.77 62.89
CA ASP A 134 42.68 -0.35 64.02
C ASP A 134 44.13 0.15 63.82
#